data_AF-A0A964EZB0-F1
#
_entry.id   AF-A0A964EZB0-F1
#
_cell.length_a   1.000
_cell.length_b   1.000
_cell.length_c   1.000
_cell.angle_alpha   90.00
_cell.angle_beta   90.00
_cell.angle_gamma   90.00
#
_symmetry.space_group_name_H-M   'P 1'
#
loop_
_entity.id
_entity.type
_entity.pdbx_description
1 polymer ?
#
loop_
_entity_poly.entity_id
_entity_poly.type
_entity_poly.pdbx_seq_one_letter_code
_entity_poly.pdbx_strand_id
1 'polypeptide(L)'
;MIHALGFSSTPFKPTNPGRLCRGRERWVQGWEEDQDPLWRLVISGASFTDDSARDATRGLVCIGADIGAILSELFPGKTLVAFREEALLGELPDYVDPEADEDAWQAPRQGGRWYDACQRWRAVVSDPAELSRLMTDDLVDGFLVMDEVELPLPEPLDDAVFLLTSRSDGTRFPVRRFQPLALRTVLEHCDAVICAHLDKHGPAIGVYTLDRLDRSALLTRIAEKDGILPVPFAIPPMLARWDRALQELRLKWMAEKDTEFPVPPAEEPTRWSRGRRRARRGGRSSSEE
;
A
#
# COMPACT_ATOMS: atom_id res chain seq x y z
N MET A 1 -0.23 -9.60 20.85
CA MET A 1 0.38 -9.47 19.51
C MET A 1 0.93 -8.06 19.37
N ILE A 2 2.00 -7.89 18.62
CA ILE A 2 2.51 -6.57 18.23
C ILE A 2 1.86 -6.19 16.91
N HIS A 3 1.36 -4.97 16.80
CA HIS A 3 0.88 -4.37 15.56
C HIS A 3 1.89 -3.33 15.10
N ALA A 4 2.24 -3.35 13.82
CA ALA A 4 3.26 -2.47 13.27
C ALA A 4 2.83 -1.87 11.92
N LEU A 5 2.96 -0.54 11.81
CA LEU A 5 2.71 0.21 10.58
C LEU A 5 4.03 0.36 9.83
N GLY A 6 4.15 -0.34 8.70
CA GLY A 6 5.29 -0.28 7.82
C GLY A 6 5.11 0.77 6.74
N PHE A 7 6.10 1.63 6.53
CA PHE A 7 6.06 2.61 5.44
C PHE A 7 7.43 2.84 4.80
N SER A 8 7.42 3.20 3.51
CA SER A 8 8.62 3.57 2.76
C SER A 8 8.33 4.70 1.80
N SER A 9 9.21 5.70 1.73
CA SER A 9 9.11 6.84 0.82
C SER A 9 10.36 6.85 -0.07
N THR A 10 10.20 6.55 -1.37
CA THR A 10 11.31 6.27 -2.28
C THR A 10 11.03 6.79 -3.69
N PRO A 11 12.06 7.13 -4.49
CA PRO A 11 11.92 7.32 -5.92
C PRO A 11 11.33 6.07 -6.59
N PHE A 12 10.52 6.28 -7.62
CA PHE A 12 9.88 5.24 -8.42
C PHE A 12 10.16 5.49 -9.90
N LYS A 13 10.73 4.51 -10.60
CA LYS A 13 10.91 4.59 -12.05
C LYS A 13 9.84 3.75 -12.74
N PRO A 14 8.88 4.35 -13.47
CA PRO A 14 7.82 3.62 -14.16
C PRO A 14 8.31 2.50 -15.08
N THR A 15 9.44 2.71 -15.76
CA THR A 15 10.07 1.71 -16.66
C THR A 15 10.75 0.56 -15.94
N ASN A 16 11.08 0.74 -14.65
CA ASN A 16 11.63 -0.30 -13.81
C ASN A 16 10.92 -0.27 -12.44
N PRO A 17 9.63 -0.61 -12.42
CA PRO A 17 8.76 -0.39 -11.26
C PRO A 17 9.03 -1.43 -10.16
N GLY A 18 9.85 -2.44 -10.46
CA GLY A 18 10.20 -3.54 -9.58
C GLY A 18 9.02 -4.49 -9.35
N ARG A 19 8.98 -5.09 -8.15
CA ARG A 19 7.88 -5.94 -7.69
C ARG A 19 7.00 -5.12 -6.75
N LEU A 20 5.71 -5.45 -6.63
CA LEU A 20 4.82 -4.87 -5.61
C LEU A 20 4.79 -5.76 -4.38
N CYS A 21 4.23 -6.96 -4.52
CA CYS A 21 4.18 -7.96 -3.48
C CYS A 21 4.72 -9.30 -4.00
N ARG A 22 5.23 -10.15 -3.11
CA ARG A 22 5.74 -11.47 -3.50
C ARG A 22 4.58 -12.42 -3.75
N GLY A 23 4.30 -12.72 -5.02
CA GLY A 23 3.33 -13.74 -5.43
C GLY A 23 1.87 -13.30 -5.41
N ARG A 24 1.56 -12.10 -4.88
CA ARG A 24 0.20 -11.55 -4.87
C ARG A 24 -0.05 -10.58 -6.01
N GLU A 25 0.87 -9.64 -6.23
CA GLU A 25 0.67 -8.55 -7.17
C GLU A 25 1.94 -8.20 -7.96
N ARG A 26 1.74 -7.88 -9.23
CA ARG A 26 2.75 -7.42 -10.18
C ARG A 26 2.20 -6.20 -10.92
N TRP A 27 3.10 -5.34 -11.35
CA TRP A 27 2.77 -4.35 -12.37
C TRP A 27 2.41 -5.03 -13.69
N VAL A 28 1.52 -4.41 -14.46
CA VAL A 28 1.35 -4.72 -15.87
C VAL A 28 2.67 -4.44 -16.57
N GLN A 29 3.03 -5.31 -17.52
CA GLN A 29 4.25 -5.12 -18.27
C GLN A 29 4.02 -3.99 -19.28
N GLY A 30 4.71 -2.87 -19.08
CA GLY A 30 4.70 -1.75 -19.98
C GLY A 30 5.63 -1.94 -21.17
N TRP A 31 5.56 -0.99 -22.09
CA TRP A 31 6.45 -0.84 -23.24
C TRP A 31 7.70 -0.03 -22.80
N GLU A 32 8.75 0.00 -23.61
CA GLU A 32 9.94 0.79 -23.28
C GLU A 32 9.73 2.25 -23.69
N GLU A 33 9.34 3.09 -22.74
CA GLU A 33 9.23 4.54 -22.89
C GLU A 33 9.95 5.22 -21.72
N ASP A 34 11.00 6.01 -21.98
CA ASP A 34 11.73 6.66 -20.90
C ASP A 34 10.88 7.79 -20.30
N GLN A 35 10.67 7.72 -18.99
CA GLN A 35 9.92 8.70 -18.23
C GLN A 35 10.74 9.13 -17.01
N ASP A 36 10.60 10.40 -16.67
CA ASP A 36 11.20 10.95 -15.45
C ASP A 36 10.67 10.19 -14.21
N PRO A 37 11.55 9.91 -13.23
CA PRO A 37 11.14 9.26 -11.99
C PRO A 37 10.00 10.01 -11.30
N LEU A 38 9.09 9.23 -10.71
CA LEU A 38 8.07 9.70 -9.80
C LEU A 38 8.54 9.51 -8.36
N TRP A 39 7.73 9.98 -7.42
CA TRP A 39 7.88 9.64 -6.02
C TRP A 39 6.81 8.63 -5.59
N ARG A 40 7.18 7.71 -4.69
CA ARG A 40 6.29 6.67 -4.18
C ARG A 40 6.38 6.55 -2.67
N LEU A 41 5.25 6.70 -2.00
CA LEU A 41 5.04 6.30 -0.61
C LEU A 41 4.24 4.99 -0.59
N VAL A 42 4.74 3.97 0.11
CA VAL A 42 4.01 2.70 0.30
C VAL A 42 3.75 2.50 1.78
N ILE A 43 2.52 2.14 2.13
CA ILE A 43 2.07 1.91 3.51
C ILE A 43 1.42 0.53 3.59
N SER A 44 1.83 -0.28 4.56
CA SER A 44 1.22 -1.58 4.88
C SER A 44 1.31 -1.85 6.37
N GLY A 45 0.60 -2.86 6.87
CA GLY A 45 0.65 -3.29 8.26
C GLY A 45 1.26 -4.69 8.42
N ALA A 46 1.69 -5.01 9.63
CA ALA A 46 1.90 -6.39 10.04
C ALA A 46 1.57 -6.61 11.52
N SER A 47 1.04 -7.80 11.84
CA SER A 47 0.93 -8.30 13.21
C SER A 47 1.81 -9.53 13.40
N PHE A 48 2.52 -9.60 14.52
CA PHE A 48 3.42 -10.71 14.85
C PHE A 48 3.60 -10.83 16.37
N THR A 49 4.13 -11.97 16.84
CA THR A 49 4.36 -12.22 18.27
C THR A 49 5.72 -11.74 18.76
N ASP A 50 6.76 -11.80 17.93
CA ASP A 50 8.14 -11.49 18.31
C ASP A 50 8.97 -10.86 17.18
N ASP A 51 10.24 -10.54 17.45
CA ASP A 51 11.16 -9.93 16.49
C ASP A 51 11.67 -10.87 15.38
N SER A 52 11.26 -12.14 15.36
CA SER A 52 11.48 -13.03 14.23
C SER A 52 10.46 -12.82 13.11
N ALA A 53 9.29 -12.25 13.43
CA ALA A 53 8.18 -12.02 12.51
C ALA A 53 7.84 -13.25 11.63
N ARG A 54 8.10 -14.47 12.12
CA ARG A 54 7.86 -15.72 11.37
C ARG A 54 6.37 -15.98 11.15
N ASP A 55 5.56 -15.59 12.12
CA ASP A 55 4.10 -15.70 12.16
C ASP A 55 3.40 -14.44 11.59
N ALA A 56 4.14 -13.55 10.93
CA ALA A 56 3.61 -12.26 10.53
C ALA A 56 2.39 -12.38 9.59
N THR A 57 1.27 -11.84 10.04
CA THR A 57 0.11 -11.50 9.20
C THR A 57 0.30 -10.08 8.68
N ARG A 58 -0.09 -9.78 7.44
CA ARG A 58 0.39 -8.59 6.71
C ARG A 58 -0.71 -7.97 5.88
N GLY A 59 -0.76 -6.64 5.89
CA GLY A 59 -1.85 -5.83 5.34
C GLY A 59 -2.33 -4.83 6.40
N LEU A 60 -2.94 -3.73 5.98
CA LEU A 60 -3.40 -2.67 6.89
C LEU A 60 -4.52 -3.14 7.82
N VAL A 61 -5.38 -4.03 7.35
CA VAL A 61 -6.45 -4.65 8.15
C VAL A 61 -5.91 -5.44 9.34
N CYS A 62 -4.66 -5.91 9.30
CA CYS A 62 -4.08 -6.75 10.34
C CYS A 62 -3.64 -5.97 11.59
N ILE A 63 -3.56 -4.65 11.51
CA ILE A 63 -3.09 -3.79 12.61
C ILE A 63 -4.23 -3.00 13.25
N GLY A 64 -5.45 -3.13 12.74
CA GLY A 64 -6.62 -2.38 13.22
C GLY A 64 -6.56 -0.88 12.94
N ALA A 65 -5.67 -0.44 12.05
CA ALA A 65 -5.59 0.96 11.65
C ALA A 65 -6.75 1.30 10.72
N ASP A 66 -7.39 2.44 10.97
CA ASP A 66 -8.41 2.99 10.08
C ASP A 66 -7.75 3.54 8.81
N ILE A 67 -7.94 2.84 7.70
CA ILE A 67 -7.34 3.16 6.40
C ILE A 67 -7.81 4.54 5.93
N GLY A 68 -9.10 4.83 6.04
CA GLY A 68 -9.68 6.11 5.69
C GLY A 68 -9.18 7.26 6.54
N ALA A 69 -8.97 7.04 7.84
CA ALA A 69 -8.34 8.05 8.70
C ALA A 69 -6.89 8.35 8.25
N ILE A 70 -6.11 7.31 7.91
CA ILE A 70 -4.76 7.50 7.36
C ILE A 70 -4.82 8.31 6.06
N LEU A 71 -5.70 7.96 5.12
CA LEU A 71 -5.85 8.66 3.84
C LEU A 71 -6.24 10.13 4.04
N SER A 72 -7.20 10.39 4.94
CA SER A 72 -7.65 11.74 5.28
C SER A 72 -6.55 12.59 5.91
N GLU A 73 -5.71 12.00 6.76
CA GLU A 73 -4.57 12.71 7.37
C GLU A 73 -3.40 12.94 6.38
N LEU A 74 -3.20 12.06 5.40
CA LEU A 74 -2.17 12.23 4.37
C LEU A 74 -2.43 13.43 3.45
N PHE A 75 -3.72 13.71 3.20
CA PHE A 75 -4.18 14.73 2.27
C PHE A 75 -5.27 15.62 2.89
N PRO A 76 -4.91 16.41 3.92
CA PRO A 76 -5.88 17.23 4.62
C PRO A 76 -6.46 18.30 3.69
N GLY A 77 -7.79 18.39 3.65
CA GLY A 77 -8.52 19.37 2.85
C GLY A 77 -8.56 19.09 1.35
N LYS A 78 -8.07 17.93 0.91
CA LYS A 78 -8.20 17.47 -0.48
C LYS A 78 -9.45 16.63 -0.66
N THR A 79 -9.97 16.64 -1.89
CA THR A 79 -11.03 15.76 -2.35
C THR A 79 -10.43 14.44 -2.85
N LEU A 80 -10.98 13.32 -2.40
CA LEU A 80 -10.64 11.99 -2.91
C LEU A 80 -11.71 11.51 -3.88
N VAL A 81 -11.31 11.24 -5.12
CA VAL A 81 -12.17 10.61 -6.12
C VAL A 81 -11.81 9.14 -6.19
N ALA A 82 -12.68 8.28 -5.65
CA ALA A 82 -12.56 6.84 -5.81
C ALA A 82 -12.82 6.46 -7.26
N PHE A 83 -12.03 5.52 -7.78
CA PHE A 83 -12.22 4.95 -9.11
C PHE A 83 -12.14 3.43 -9.09
N ARG A 84 -12.99 2.81 -9.90
CA ARG A 84 -12.98 1.37 -10.19
C ARG A 84 -13.28 1.18 -11.66
N GLU A 85 -12.44 0.38 -12.31
CA GLU A 85 -12.48 0.18 -13.77
C GLU A 85 -13.21 -1.11 -14.17
N GLU A 86 -13.41 -2.01 -13.23
CA GLU A 86 -14.15 -3.25 -13.44
C GLU A 86 -14.89 -3.61 -12.14
N ALA A 87 -16.10 -3.07 -11.96
CA ALA A 87 -17.01 -3.44 -10.88
C ALA A 87 -18.11 -4.34 -11.40
N LEU A 88 -18.47 -5.39 -10.68
CA LEU A 88 -19.71 -6.13 -10.96
C LEU A 88 -20.90 -5.23 -10.59
N LEU A 89 -21.99 -5.25 -11.36
CA LEU A 89 -23.18 -4.42 -11.05
C LEU A 89 -23.72 -4.62 -9.62
N GLY A 90 -23.56 -5.82 -9.04
CA GLY A 90 -23.97 -6.09 -7.65
C GLY A 90 -22.97 -5.62 -6.57
N GLU A 91 -21.83 -5.07 -6.96
CA GLU A 91 -20.76 -4.59 -6.08
C GLU A 91 -20.64 -3.06 -6.08
N LEU A 92 -21.51 -2.36 -6.80
CA LEU A 92 -21.53 -0.90 -6.84
C LEU A 92 -21.92 -0.34 -5.46
N PRO A 93 -21.25 0.72 -4.98
CA PRO A 93 -21.70 1.45 -3.82
C PRO A 93 -23.11 2.05 -4.04
N ASP A 94 -23.92 2.14 -3.00
CA ASP A 94 -25.32 2.61 -3.08
C ASP A 94 -25.49 4.04 -3.62
N TYR A 95 -24.43 4.85 -3.56
CA TYR A 95 -24.40 6.24 -4.06
C TYR A 95 -23.91 6.35 -5.51
N VAL A 96 -23.49 5.23 -6.13
CA VAL A 96 -23.19 5.16 -7.56
C VAL A 96 -24.48 4.75 -8.26
N ASP A 97 -24.99 5.63 -9.11
CA ASP A 97 -26.17 5.33 -9.90
C ASP A 97 -25.81 4.32 -11.00
N PRO A 98 -26.37 3.09 -10.97
CA PRO A 98 -26.06 2.06 -11.97
C PRO A 98 -26.58 2.42 -13.37
N GLU A 99 -27.51 3.37 -13.49
CA GLU A 99 -28.09 3.81 -14.77
C GLU A 99 -27.41 5.07 -15.33
N ALA A 100 -26.57 5.75 -14.53
CA ALA A 100 -25.94 7.02 -14.92
C ALA A 100 -24.75 6.88 -15.86
N ASP A 101 -24.14 5.70 -15.93
CA ASP A 101 -22.95 5.45 -16.76
C ASP A 101 -23.29 4.45 -17.87
N GLU A 102 -23.26 4.91 -19.14
CA GLU A 102 -23.58 4.12 -20.33
C GLU A 102 -22.54 3.00 -20.61
N ASP A 103 -21.44 3.00 -19.87
CA ASP A 103 -20.30 2.08 -19.98
C ASP A 103 -20.53 0.73 -19.26
N ALA A 104 -21.70 0.12 -19.44
CA ALA A 104 -21.90 -1.28 -19.03
C ALA A 104 -21.44 -2.24 -20.15
N TRP A 105 -20.47 -3.11 -19.88
CA TRP A 105 -20.03 -4.14 -20.83
C TRP A 105 -20.07 -5.55 -20.25
N GLN A 106 -20.08 -6.54 -21.14
CA GLN A 106 -19.97 -7.95 -20.74
C GLN A 106 -18.52 -8.40 -20.76
N ALA A 107 -18.05 -9.03 -19.66
CA ALA A 107 -16.74 -9.66 -19.59
C ALA A 107 -16.88 -11.20 -19.62
N PRO A 108 -15.98 -11.93 -20.32
CA PRO A 108 -16.07 -13.39 -20.40
C PRO A 108 -15.56 -14.07 -19.12
N ARG A 109 -16.33 -15.03 -18.57
CA ARG A 109 -15.81 -16.06 -17.64
C ARG A 109 -15.37 -17.32 -18.39
N GLN A 110 -14.37 -18.03 -17.86
CA GLN A 110 -14.13 -19.43 -18.25
C GLN A 110 -15.22 -20.34 -17.65
N GLY A 111 -15.88 -21.16 -18.48
CA GLY A 111 -16.79 -22.23 -18.02
C GLY A 111 -18.27 -22.12 -18.43
N GLY A 112 -18.71 -20.98 -18.99
CA GLY A 112 -20.03 -20.84 -19.60
C GLY A 112 -21.09 -20.05 -18.82
N ARG A 113 -21.99 -19.45 -19.62
CA ARG A 113 -23.00 -18.38 -19.41
C ARG A 113 -22.44 -16.94 -19.22
N TRP A 114 -22.85 -16.08 -20.17
CA TRP A 114 -22.49 -14.67 -20.36
C TRP A 114 -23.27 -13.73 -19.44
N TYR A 115 -23.12 -13.80 -18.12
CA TYR A 115 -23.81 -12.82 -17.28
C TYR A 115 -22.99 -12.48 -16.07
N ASP A 116 -22.17 -11.45 -16.24
CA ASP A 116 -21.90 -10.41 -15.26
C ASP A 116 -21.66 -9.13 -16.08
N ALA A 117 -22.55 -8.14 -15.96
CA ALA A 117 -22.30 -6.81 -16.52
C ALA A 117 -21.28 -6.12 -15.60
N CYS A 118 -20.24 -5.58 -16.21
CA CYS A 118 -19.22 -4.78 -15.54
C CYS A 118 -19.50 -3.31 -15.84
N GLN A 119 -19.28 -2.45 -14.84
CA GLN A 119 -19.42 -1.01 -14.98
C GLN A 119 -18.19 -0.32 -14.38
N ARG A 120 -17.74 0.74 -15.05
CA ARG A 120 -16.79 1.68 -14.47
C ARG A 120 -17.53 2.62 -13.55
N TRP A 121 -16.89 3.08 -12.49
CA TRP A 121 -17.47 4.15 -11.70
C TRP A 121 -16.42 5.06 -11.12
N ARG A 122 -16.89 6.28 -10.85
CA ARG A 122 -16.18 7.34 -10.12
C ARG A 122 -17.09 7.85 -9.01
N ALA A 123 -16.53 8.14 -7.85
CA ALA A 123 -17.28 8.79 -6.80
C ALA A 123 -16.39 9.70 -5.97
N VAL A 124 -16.91 10.86 -5.60
CA VAL A 124 -16.30 11.70 -4.58
C VAL A 124 -16.58 11.06 -3.22
N VAL A 125 -15.53 10.73 -2.47
CA VAL A 125 -15.64 10.08 -1.17
C VAL A 125 -14.93 10.92 -0.13
N SER A 126 -15.70 11.45 0.82
CA SER A 126 -15.18 12.28 1.92
C SER A 126 -15.26 11.61 3.28
N ASP A 127 -16.05 10.53 3.42
CA ASP A 127 -16.20 9.82 4.69
C ASP A 127 -15.06 8.80 4.90
N PRO A 128 -14.24 8.95 5.96
CA PRO A 128 -13.20 7.98 6.30
C PRO A 128 -13.72 6.54 6.44
N ALA A 129 -14.92 6.34 6.97
CA ALA A 129 -15.48 4.99 7.11
C ALA A 129 -15.69 4.32 5.75
N GLU A 130 -16.16 5.10 4.77
CA GLU A 130 -16.38 4.64 3.41
C GLU A 130 -15.06 4.37 2.67
N LEU A 131 -14.05 5.23 2.82
CA LEU A 131 -12.71 4.99 2.30
C LEU A 131 -12.12 3.66 2.83
N SER A 132 -12.30 3.41 4.14
CA SER A 132 -11.88 2.18 4.78
C SER A 132 -12.61 0.95 4.24
N ARG A 133 -13.92 1.05 4.03
CA ARG A 133 -14.76 -0.02 3.48
C ARG A 133 -14.33 -0.37 2.05
N LEU A 134 -14.25 0.63 1.18
CA LEU A 134 -13.86 0.47 -0.22
C LEU A 134 -12.52 -0.27 -0.37
N MET A 135 -11.53 0.09 0.46
CA MET A 135 -10.21 -0.54 0.45
C MET A 135 -10.19 -1.95 1.06
N THR A 136 -10.97 -2.18 2.11
CA THR A 136 -10.98 -3.47 2.83
C THR A 136 -11.71 -4.53 2.04
N ASP A 137 -12.80 -4.15 1.38
CA ASP A 137 -13.68 -5.06 0.64
C ASP A 137 -13.24 -5.23 -0.82
N ASP A 138 -12.11 -4.64 -1.22
CA ASP A 138 -11.55 -4.69 -2.59
C ASP A 138 -12.49 -4.12 -3.67
N LEU A 139 -13.30 -3.13 -3.28
CA LEU A 139 -14.32 -2.49 -4.13
C LEU A 139 -13.77 -1.31 -4.93
N VAL A 140 -12.51 -0.94 -4.74
CA VAL A 140 -11.88 0.23 -5.37
C VAL A 140 -10.51 -0.15 -5.94
N ASP A 141 -10.15 0.43 -7.09
CA ASP A 141 -8.79 0.29 -7.62
C ASP A 141 -7.86 1.36 -7.05
N GLY A 142 -8.40 2.56 -6.83
CA GLY A 142 -7.63 3.63 -6.24
C GLY A 142 -8.42 4.91 -6.02
N PHE A 143 -7.68 5.96 -5.66
CA PHE A 143 -8.21 7.29 -5.48
C PHE A 143 -7.34 8.32 -6.21
N LEU A 144 -7.96 9.33 -6.78
CA LEU A 144 -7.31 10.56 -7.21
C LEU A 144 -7.38 11.57 -6.08
N VAL A 145 -6.28 12.28 -5.82
CA VAL A 145 -6.22 13.37 -4.84
C VAL A 145 -6.25 14.70 -5.57
N MET A 146 -7.26 15.52 -5.30
CA MET A 146 -7.51 16.78 -6.01
C MET A 146 -7.95 17.87 -5.02
N ASP A 147 -7.91 19.14 -5.39
CA ASP A 147 -8.50 20.22 -4.56
C ASP A 147 -10.03 20.16 -4.60
N GLU A 148 -10.59 20.51 -5.76
CA GLU A 148 -12.01 20.48 -6.05
C GLU A 148 -12.23 19.78 -7.40
N VAL A 149 -13.30 19.01 -7.49
CA VAL A 149 -13.64 18.24 -8.69
C VAL A 149 -15.13 18.03 -8.77
N GLU A 150 -15.67 18.21 -9.97
CA GLU A 150 -17.04 17.84 -10.31
C GLU A 150 -17.00 16.57 -11.16
N LEU A 151 -18.03 15.72 -11.01
CA LEU A 151 -18.20 14.53 -11.84
C LEU A 151 -19.21 14.82 -12.97
N PRO A 152 -19.02 14.27 -14.17
CA PRO A 152 -17.96 13.33 -14.57
C PRO A 152 -16.57 13.98 -14.67
N LEU A 153 -15.51 13.17 -14.59
CA LEU A 153 -14.13 13.65 -14.77
C LEU A 153 -13.95 14.23 -16.19
N PRO A 154 -13.06 15.23 -16.37
CA PRO A 154 -12.68 15.68 -17.70
C PRO A 154 -12.12 14.52 -18.54
N GLU A 155 -12.53 14.41 -19.80
CA GLU A 155 -12.17 13.31 -20.71
C GLU A 155 -10.66 12.96 -20.71
N PRO A 156 -9.70 13.92 -20.76
CA PRO A 156 -8.27 13.57 -20.71
C PRO A 156 -7.85 12.84 -19.42
N LEU A 157 -8.43 13.22 -18.28
CA LEU A 157 -8.15 12.58 -17.01
C LEU A 157 -8.81 11.20 -16.94
N ASP A 158 -10.06 11.09 -17.39
CA ASP A 158 -10.77 9.82 -17.36
C ASP A 158 -10.11 8.77 -18.27
N ASP A 159 -9.67 9.16 -19.47
CA ASP A 159 -8.86 8.34 -20.37
C ASP A 159 -7.54 7.91 -19.70
N ALA A 160 -6.86 8.83 -19.00
CA ALA A 160 -5.62 8.51 -18.30
C ALA A 160 -5.85 7.48 -17.17
N VAL A 161 -6.96 7.58 -16.43
CA VAL A 161 -7.34 6.61 -15.38
C VAL A 161 -7.67 5.26 -16.00
N PHE A 162 -8.39 5.24 -17.14
CA PHE A 162 -8.67 4.02 -17.86
C PHE A 162 -7.37 3.30 -18.28
N LEU A 163 -6.38 4.03 -18.78
CA LEU A 163 -5.06 3.48 -19.16
C LEU A 163 -4.21 3.06 -17.96
N LEU A 164 -4.45 3.63 -16.77
CA LEU A 164 -3.75 3.26 -15.55
C LEU A 164 -4.10 1.84 -15.09
N THR A 165 -5.34 1.41 -15.29
CA THR A 165 -5.74 0.07 -14.88
C THR A 165 -5.65 -0.91 -16.03
N SER A 166 -5.64 -2.19 -15.71
CA SER A 166 -5.84 -3.23 -16.70
C SER A 166 -6.84 -4.25 -16.19
N ARG A 167 -7.50 -4.94 -17.13
CA ARG A 167 -8.33 -6.09 -16.82
C ARG A 167 -7.49 -7.17 -16.15
N SER A 168 -7.59 -7.25 -14.84
CA SER A 168 -6.96 -8.31 -14.07
C SER A 168 -8.00 -9.34 -13.72
N ASP A 169 -7.89 -10.52 -14.32
CA ASP A 169 -8.57 -11.71 -13.81
C ASP A 169 -8.10 -11.96 -12.37
N GLY A 170 -8.90 -11.55 -11.38
CA GLY A 170 -8.60 -11.68 -9.95
C GLY A 170 -8.37 -13.12 -9.49
N THR A 171 -8.63 -14.11 -10.36
CA THR A 171 -8.36 -15.53 -10.11
C THR A 171 -6.94 -15.95 -10.49
N ARG A 172 -6.20 -15.13 -11.26
CA ARG A 172 -4.82 -15.41 -11.67
C ARG A 172 -3.82 -14.65 -10.81
N PHE A 173 -3.09 -15.41 -10.00
CA PHE A 173 -1.97 -14.86 -9.23
C PHE A 173 -0.64 -14.98 -9.99
N PRO A 174 0.21 -13.93 -9.96
CA PRO A 174 -0.02 -12.63 -9.34
C PRO A 174 -0.97 -11.74 -10.15
N VAL A 175 -1.85 -11.04 -9.44
CA VAL A 175 -2.79 -10.04 -9.98
C VAL A 175 -1.99 -8.90 -10.62
N ARG A 176 -2.48 -8.36 -11.75
CA ARG A 176 -1.83 -7.25 -12.47
C ARG A 176 -2.84 -6.13 -12.69
N ARG A 177 -2.95 -5.21 -11.73
CA ARG A 177 -3.99 -4.17 -11.77
C ARG A 177 -3.55 -2.92 -12.49
N PHE A 178 -2.30 -2.50 -12.33
CA PHE A 178 -1.86 -1.16 -12.72
C PHE A 178 -0.75 -1.17 -13.77
N GLN A 179 -0.85 -0.24 -14.73
CA GLN A 179 0.19 0.11 -15.70
C GLN A 179 1.05 1.24 -15.13
N PRO A 180 2.31 0.99 -14.75
CA PRO A 180 3.15 2.01 -14.12
C PRO A 180 3.42 3.23 -15.01
N LEU A 181 3.47 3.05 -16.34
CA LEU A 181 3.76 4.15 -17.29
C LEU A 181 2.62 5.17 -17.38
N ALA A 182 1.39 4.77 -17.08
CA ALA A 182 0.22 5.65 -17.12
C ALA A 182 0.12 6.55 -15.89
N LEU A 183 0.85 6.24 -14.80
CA LEU A 183 0.85 7.06 -13.58
C LEU A 183 1.22 8.52 -13.86
N ARG A 184 2.19 8.76 -14.74
CA ARG A 184 2.62 10.13 -15.07
C ARG A 184 1.50 10.92 -15.73
N THR A 185 0.81 10.34 -16.71
CA THR A 185 -0.32 10.99 -17.40
C THR A 185 -1.45 11.32 -16.43
N VAL A 186 -1.80 10.43 -15.51
CA VAL A 186 -2.82 10.73 -14.49
C VAL A 186 -2.37 11.87 -13.57
N LEU A 187 -1.10 11.87 -13.18
CA LEU A 187 -0.51 12.89 -12.31
C LEU A 187 -0.35 14.28 -12.97
N GLU A 188 -0.59 14.41 -14.28
CA GLU A 188 -0.71 15.73 -14.93
C GLU A 188 -2.01 16.45 -14.54
N HIS A 189 -2.99 15.72 -13.98
CA HIS A 189 -4.32 16.21 -13.67
C HIS A 189 -4.67 16.21 -12.17
N CYS A 190 -3.85 15.58 -11.32
CA CYS A 190 -4.12 15.46 -9.90
C CYS A 190 -2.83 15.57 -9.06
N ASP A 191 -2.98 15.87 -7.76
CA ASP A 191 -1.85 16.03 -6.86
C ASP A 191 -1.15 14.70 -6.54
N ALA A 192 -1.95 13.63 -6.47
CA ALA A 192 -1.49 12.29 -6.19
C ALA A 192 -2.46 11.24 -6.72
N VAL A 193 -1.91 10.06 -7.02
CA VAL A 193 -2.67 8.84 -7.29
C VAL A 193 -2.43 7.86 -6.18
N ILE A 194 -3.50 7.36 -5.58
CA ILE A 194 -3.47 6.30 -4.57
C ILE A 194 -3.92 5.01 -5.25
N CYS A 195 -3.07 3.99 -5.28
CA CYS A 195 -3.42 2.66 -5.77
C CYS A 195 -3.68 1.70 -4.59
N ALA A 196 -4.78 0.96 -4.67
CA ALA A 196 -5.12 -0.14 -3.77
C ALA A 196 -4.33 -1.39 -4.14
N HIS A 197 -3.22 -1.61 -3.44
CA HIS A 197 -2.34 -2.76 -3.64
C HIS A 197 -2.67 -3.91 -2.68
N LEU A 198 -2.14 -5.10 -2.99
CA LEU A 198 -2.30 -6.30 -2.18
C LEU A 198 -1.00 -6.71 -1.48
N ASP A 199 -0.99 -6.65 -0.15
CA ASP A 199 0.00 -7.38 0.65
C ASP A 199 -0.43 -8.86 0.78
N LYS A 200 0.32 -9.64 1.56
CA LYS A 200 0.14 -11.09 1.69
C LYS A 200 -1.27 -11.46 2.17
N HIS A 201 -1.85 -10.73 3.11
CA HIS A 201 -3.13 -11.08 3.74
C HIS A 201 -4.17 -9.94 3.74
N GLY A 202 -3.88 -8.80 3.12
CA GLY A 202 -4.80 -7.67 3.11
C GLY A 202 -4.28 -6.49 2.27
N PRO A 203 -5.01 -5.37 2.25
CA PRO A 203 -4.67 -4.22 1.43
C PRO A 203 -3.40 -3.51 1.91
N ALA A 204 -2.76 -2.84 0.97
CA ALA A 204 -1.69 -1.88 1.16
C ALA A 204 -1.95 -0.67 0.28
N ILE A 205 -1.40 0.47 0.68
CA ILE A 205 -1.56 1.74 -0.04
C ILE A 205 -0.27 2.02 -0.79
N GLY A 206 -0.36 2.28 -2.10
CA GLY A 206 0.70 2.92 -2.87
C GLY A 206 0.28 4.33 -3.26
N VAL A 207 0.98 5.35 -2.78
CA VAL A 207 0.75 6.74 -3.14
C VAL A 207 1.85 7.19 -4.10
N TYR A 208 1.47 7.75 -5.23
CA TYR A 208 2.36 8.21 -6.28
C TYR A 208 2.17 9.71 -6.50
N THR A 209 3.27 10.44 -6.66
CA THR A 209 3.30 11.89 -6.86
C THR A 209 4.42 12.28 -7.82
N LEU A 210 4.30 13.43 -8.51
CA LEU A 210 5.42 14.00 -9.28
C LEU A 210 6.54 14.46 -8.34
N ASP A 211 6.16 15.17 -7.28
CA ASP A 211 7.09 15.73 -6.29
C ASP A 211 7.35 14.79 -5.12
N ARG A 212 8.42 15.07 -4.38
CA ARG A 212 8.77 14.31 -3.17
C ARG A 212 7.67 14.39 -2.11
N LEU A 213 7.09 13.25 -1.77
CA LEU A 213 6.12 13.08 -0.68
C LEU A 213 6.76 12.35 0.52
N ASP A 214 7.27 13.11 1.49
CA ASP A 214 7.80 12.56 2.75
C ASP A 214 6.81 12.78 3.90
N ARG A 215 6.08 11.72 4.25
CA ARG A 215 5.08 11.70 5.33
C ARG A 215 5.52 10.83 6.51
N SER A 216 6.82 10.55 6.62
CA SER A 216 7.36 9.63 7.64
C SER A 216 7.02 10.07 9.07
N ALA A 217 7.15 11.38 9.37
CA ALA A 217 6.83 11.92 10.70
C ALA A 217 5.32 11.86 11.00
N LEU A 218 4.47 12.14 10.02
CA LEU A 218 3.02 12.02 10.13
C LEU A 218 2.61 10.58 10.43
N LEU A 219 3.08 9.62 9.64
CA LEU A 219 2.75 8.20 9.82
C LEU A 219 3.26 7.65 11.15
N THR A 220 4.42 8.12 11.61
CA THR A 220 4.95 7.81 12.95
C THR A 220 3.98 8.29 14.03
N ARG A 221 3.54 9.54 13.95
CA ARG A 221 2.58 10.13 14.90
C ARG A 221 1.24 9.41 14.91
N ILE A 222 0.69 9.07 13.72
CA ILE A 222 -0.56 8.30 13.60
C ILE A 222 -0.41 6.94 14.29
N ALA A 223 0.66 6.21 13.97
CA ALA A 223 0.89 4.89 14.56
C ALA A 223 1.04 4.97 16.09
N GLU A 224 1.83 5.91 16.60
CA GLU A 224 2.06 6.08 18.03
C GLU A 224 0.79 6.45 18.81
N LYS A 225 -0.08 7.29 18.22
CA LYS A 225 -1.38 7.66 18.81
C LYS A 225 -2.24 6.42 19.11
N ASP A 226 -2.17 5.42 18.25
CA ASP A 226 -2.98 4.19 18.34
C ASP A 226 -2.20 3.01 18.96
N GLY A 227 -1.01 3.26 19.53
CA GLY A 227 -0.17 2.22 20.13
C GLY A 227 0.41 1.22 19.12
N ILE A 228 0.43 1.57 17.84
CA ILE A 228 0.99 0.77 16.75
C ILE A 228 2.48 1.14 16.59
N LEU A 229 3.35 0.14 16.41
CA LEU A 229 4.78 0.38 16.22
C LEU A 229 5.05 0.93 14.80
N PRO A 230 5.58 2.15 14.64
CA PRO A 230 6.00 2.64 13.33
C PRO A 230 7.32 1.97 12.89
N VAL A 231 7.35 1.45 11.67
CA VAL A 231 8.52 0.77 11.10
C VAL A 231 8.86 1.39 9.74
N PRO A 232 9.88 2.26 9.67
CA PRO A 232 10.33 2.81 8.39
C PRO A 232 11.14 1.76 7.61
N PHE A 233 10.93 1.69 6.30
CA PHE A 233 11.64 0.82 5.38
C PHE A 233 12.32 1.62 4.27
N ALA A 234 13.48 1.14 3.82
CA ALA A 234 14.17 1.66 2.64
C ALA A 234 13.59 1.14 1.30
N ILE A 235 12.70 0.15 1.36
CA ILE A 235 12.01 -0.46 0.22
C ILE A 235 10.53 -0.67 0.60
N PRO A 236 9.61 -0.88 -0.37
CA PRO A 236 8.22 -1.15 -0.06
C PRO A 236 8.04 -2.24 1.02
N PRO A 237 7.26 -1.98 2.10
CA PRO A 237 7.06 -2.93 3.19
C PRO A 237 6.55 -4.28 2.67
N MET A 238 5.71 -4.28 1.63
CA MET A 238 5.22 -5.47 0.89
C MET A 238 6.33 -6.43 0.42
N LEU A 239 7.53 -5.92 0.11
CA LEU A 239 8.68 -6.72 -0.34
C LEU A 239 9.67 -7.05 0.78
N ALA A 240 9.59 -6.29 1.87
CA ALA A 240 10.58 -6.27 2.92
C ALA A 240 10.52 -7.51 3.81
N ARG A 241 11.66 -7.71 4.48
CA ARG A 241 11.87 -8.71 5.52
C ARG A 241 11.66 -8.04 6.87
N TRP A 242 10.50 -8.29 7.48
CA TRP A 242 10.13 -7.70 8.77
C TRP A 242 11.13 -8.05 9.88
N ASP A 243 11.64 -9.29 9.92
CA ASP A 243 12.67 -9.72 10.87
C ASP A 243 13.93 -8.86 10.83
N ARG A 244 14.36 -8.47 9.63
CA ARG A 244 15.51 -7.57 9.45
C ARG A 244 15.19 -6.15 9.90
N ALA A 245 14.05 -5.61 9.51
CA ALA A 245 13.65 -4.24 9.85
C ALA A 245 13.46 -4.07 11.36
N LEU A 246 12.86 -5.04 12.05
CA LEU A 246 12.71 -5.03 13.50
C LEU A 246 14.06 -5.06 14.22
N GLN A 247 15.02 -5.82 13.70
CA GLN A 247 16.37 -5.85 14.26
C GLN A 247 17.10 -4.51 14.11
N GLU A 248 17.00 -3.87 12.94
CA GLU A 248 17.56 -2.53 12.68
C GLU A 248 16.89 -1.48 13.59
N LEU A 249 15.55 -1.52 13.70
CA LEU A 249 14.77 -0.64 14.56
C LEU A 249 15.11 -0.83 16.05
N ARG A 250 15.27 -2.08 16.51
CA ARG A 250 15.70 -2.39 17.88
C ARG A 250 17.06 -1.77 18.18
N LEU A 251 18.02 -1.87 17.24
CA LEU A 251 19.36 -1.29 17.44
C LEU A 251 19.30 0.23 17.59
N LYS A 252 18.50 0.89 16.74
CA LYS A 252 18.27 2.33 16.83
C LYS A 252 17.59 2.71 18.16
N TRP A 253 16.51 2.02 18.51
CA TRP A 253 15.76 2.26 19.74
C TRP A 253 16.63 2.15 20.99
N MET A 254 17.42 1.09 21.11
CA MET A 254 18.29 0.87 22.27
C MET A 254 19.48 1.84 22.33
N ALA A 255 19.77 2.58 21.24
CA ALA A 255 20.79 3.63 21.22
C ALA A 255 20.22 5.00 21.57
N GLU A 256 18.92 5.23 21.31
CA GLU A 256 18.25 6.53 21.46
C GLU A 256 17.36 6.62 22.71
N LYS A 257 16.92 5.47 23.27
CA LYS A 257 15.96 5.40 24.36
C LYS A 257 16.44 4.48 25.47
N ASP A 258 16.18 4.88 26.72
CA ASP A 258 16.46 4.08 27.92
C ASP A 258 15.37 3.03 28.22
N THR A 259 14.27 3.04 27.47
CA THR A 259 13.17 2.09 27.63
C THR A 259 13.41 0.82 26.83
N GLU A 260 12.85 -0.30 27.31
CA GLU A 260 12.87 -1.54 26.57
C GLU A 260 12.17 -1.39 25.21
N PHE A 261 12.71 -2.08 24.18
CA PHE A 261 12.08 -2.12 22.86
C PHE A 261 10.76 -2.92 22.95
N PRO A 262 9.64 -2.38 22.44
CA PRO A 262 8.30 -2.93 22.69
C PRO A 262 8.03 -4.30 22.03
N VAL A 263 8.93 -4.81 21.18
CA VAL A 263 8.82 -6.13 20.58
C VAL A 263 9.66 -7.13 21.37
N PRO A 264 9.09 -8.24 21.85
CA PRO A 264 9.85 -9.23 22.58
C PRO A 264 10.86 -9.92 21.65
N PRO A 265 12.02 -10.35 22.17
CA PRO A 265 12.95 -11.16 21.41
C PRO A 265 12.35 -12.56 21.15
N ALA A 266 12.59 -13.11 19.98
CA ALA A 266 12.20 -14.50 19.68
C ALA A 266 12.94 -15.50 20.58
N GLU A 267 12.27 -16.61 20.95
CA GLU A 267 12.87 -17.70 21.74
C GLU A 267 14.12 -18.27 21.04
N GLU A 268 14.03 -18.45 19.73
CA GLU A 268 15.16 -18.81 18.89
C GLU A 268 15.84 -17.58 18.29
N PRO A 269 17.17 -17.44 18.40
CA PRO A 269 17.86 -16.32 17.81
C PRO A 269 17.74 -16.34 16.28
N THR A 270 17.12 -15.29 15.75
CA THR A 270 17.07 -14.95 14.33
C THR A 270 18.48 -14.92 13.72
N ARG A 271 18.59 -15.12 12.39
CA ARG A 271 19.90 -15.05 11.70
C ARG A 271 20.63 -13.72 11.95
N TRP A 272 19.88 -12.64 12.18
CA TRP A 272 20.39 -11.29 12.42
C TRP A 272 20.84 -11.07 13.87
N SER A 273 20.19 -11.70 14.85
CA SER A 273 20.57 -11.60 16.27
C SER A 273 21.80 -12.45 16.64
N ARG A 274 22.10 -13.51 15.88
CA ARG A 274 23.25 -14.42 16.13
C ARG A 274 24.62 -13.71 16.10
N GLY A 275 24.76 -12.59 15.38
CA GLY A 275 25.99 -11.80 15.36
C GLY A 275 26.41 -11.26 16.73
N ARG A 276 25.45 -10.93 17.61
CA ARG A 276 25.71 -10.39 18.95
C ARG A 276 26.22 -11.42 19.96
N ARG A 277 25.76 -12.68 19.91
CA ARG A 277 26.21 -13.71 20.87
C ARG A 277 27.68 -14.06 20.70
N ARG A 278 28.24 -13.98 19.48
CA ARG A 278 29.68 -14.16 19.25
C ARG A 278 30.50 -12.99 19.79
N ALA A 279 30.07 -11.75 19.57
CA ALA A 279 30.79 -10.57 20.08
C ALA A 279 30.78 -10.47 21.62
N ARG A 280 29.66 -10.80 22.28
CA ARG A 280 29.58 -10.80 23.75
C ARG A 280 30.32 -11.96 24.44
N ARG A 281 30.51 -13.11 23.77
CA ARG A 281 31.30 -14.23 24.32
C ARG A 281 32.81 -14.08 24.10
N GLY A 282 33.26 -13.20 23.20
CA GLY A 282 34.69 -12.93 22.95
C GLY A 282 35.32 -11.84 23.82
N GLY A 283 34.54 -11.18 24.69
CA GLY A 283 35.00 -10.04 25.51
C GLY A 283 35.50 -10.38 26.91
N ARG A 284 35.73 -11.65 27.24
CA ARG A 284 36.31 -12.10 28.52
C ARG A 284 37.46 -13.09 28.26
N SER A 285 38.56 -12.60 27.70
CA SER A 285 39.88 -13.25 27.84
C SER A 285 40.98 -12.24 27.48
N SER A 286 41.32 -11.36 28.42
CA SER A 286 42.65 -10.71 28.52
C SER A 286 42.63 -9.66 29.63
N SER A 287 42.74 -10.14 30.87
CA SER A 287 43.34 -9.36 31.97
C SER A 287 43.77 -10.33 33.06
N GLU A 288 44.75 -11.16 32.73
CA GLU A 288 45.70 -11.74 33.67
C GLU A 288 47.06 -11.65 32.97
N GLU A 289 47.78 -10.55 33.25
CA GLU A 289 49.22 -10.45 33.53
C GLU A 289 49.58 -8.97 33.77
#